data_AF-A0A0M3V648-F1
#
_entry.id   AF-A0A0M3V648-F1
#
_cell.length_a   1.000
_cell.length_b   1.000
_cell.length_c   1.000
_cell.angle_alpha   90.00
_cell.angle_beta   90.00
_cell.angle_gamma   90.00
#
_symmetry.space_group_name_H-M   'P 1'
#
loop_
_entity.id
_entity.type
_entity.pdbx_description
1 polymer ?
#
loop_
_entity_poly.entity_id
_entity_poly.type
_entity_poly.pdbx_seq_one_letter_code
_entity_poly.pdbx_strand_id
1 'polypeptide(L)'
;MGNYYSSILPQQNKRKKIFDLVNQFKLGIDLVINPQEQKYLAELNLIAGRRAKISTAYAAAVEYYEFARKLLANHHWQASYNLMLAIYTEATEAAYLNTNFEQMEELSKIVLNQAKNLWDIIPIYEIKIQACIAQNQLRLGLDTALVILHQLGIDLPNQPIYQDVNQALEKTSLILGEKNTAEIIDLPVMTDIRAQAAMRILASMFGAAYNGCPEMLPLTICEQVNLSIQYGNTALSAFAYTSYGLILCAFTGAVETSYKFGQLGLNLMEKFAAQQLHAKIEAVFNNCIRHWQEPLKATLTSFLQGYQSGLETGDLEWAVWCIFGYSFHSYCSGKELTALEQELATYSKAIAQLKQTTALNYQKTYYQATLNLLGFSETPFLLVGDVYNEDEMLPQHQAVNDRPAVYHAKINKIILCYLFGEYQQAIAEAEIATEYLDGVPGLFVSVLLPFYDALAQLAIFNQIAEPEASAILERVQLHQQKLQQWADLVPTNHLHKFHLVEAELCRVLGKPYAAMELYDRAIAVAKENHYIQEEALANELAAKFYLERHKEKNRRSICRKPTIAMLIGVRQPKLMI
;
A
#
# COMPACT_ATOMS: atom_id res chain seq x y z
N MET A 1 41.26 -32.97 -11.93
CA MET A 1 40.01 -33.22 -12.68
C MET A 1 39.31 -31.92 -13.10
N GLY A 2 39.14 -30.92 -12.21
CA GLY A 2 38.59 -29.60 -12.56
C GLY A 2 39.33 -28.87 -13.69
N ASN A 3 40.67 -28.84 -13.66
CA ASN A 3 41.49 -28.23 -14.72
C ASN A 3 41.32 -28.92 -16.09
N TYR A 4 41.07 -30.23 -16.08
CA TYR A 4 40.75 -31.01 -17.26
C TYR A 4 39.34 -30.66 -17.78
N TYR A 5 38.31 -30.64 -16.94
CA TYR A 5 36.97 -30.20 -17.38
C TYR A 5 36.92 -28.75 -17.90
N SER A 6 37.71 -27.85 -17.30
CA SER A 6 37.84 -26.47 -17.77
C SER A 6 38.56 -26.38 -19.13
N SER A 7 39.56 -27.21 -19.42
CA SER A 7 40.30 -27.08 -20.68
C SER A 7 39.53 -27.59 -21.91
N ILE A 8 38.49 -28.41 -21.75
CA ILE A 8 37.81 -29.11 -22.86
C ILE A 8 36.40 -28.55 -23.15
N LEU A 9 35.80 -27.76 -22.24
CA LEU A 9 34.44 -27.24 -22.42
C LEU A 9 34.44 -25.87 -23.15
N PRO A 10 33.66 -25.69 -24.24
CA PRO A 10 33.42 -24.39 -24.84
C PRO A 10 32.85 -23.39 -23.81
N GLN A 11 33.17 -22.09 -23.93
CA GLN A 11 32.74 -21.08 -22.93
C GLN A 11 31.23 -21.10 -22.61
N GLN A 12 30.38 -21.38 -23.61
CA GLN A 12 28.93 -21.53 -23.41
C GLN A 12 28.55 -22.72 -22.52
N ASN A 13 29.27 -23.85 -22.63
CA ASN A 13 29.00 -25.04 -21.81
C ASN A 13 29.60 -24.92 -20.40
N LYS A 14 30.69 -24.16 -20.22
CA LYS A 14 31.22 -23.80 -18.89
C LYS A 14 30.20 -23.01 -18.08
N ARG A 15 29.46 -22.09 -18.72
CA ARG A 15 28.36 -21.38 -18.06
C ARG A 15 27.24 -22.35 -17.65
N LYS A 16 26.86 -23.34 -18.47
CA LYS A 16 25.79 -24.30 -18.13
C LYS A 16 26.14 -25.24 -16.96
N LYS A 17 27.40 -25.63 -16.80
CA LYS A 17 27.87 -26.53 -15.72
C LYS A 17 28.68 -25.82 -14.63
N ILE A 18 28.39 -24.53 -14.39
CA ILE A 18 29.19 -23.69 -13.49
C ILE A 18 29.24 -24.24 -12.06
N PHE A 19 28.13 -24.80 -11.55
CA PHE A 19 28.06 -25.37 -10.21
C PHE A 19 28.91 -26.64 -10.08
N ASP A 20 28.82 -27.57 -11.05
CA ASP A 20 29.65 -28.77 -11.07
C ASP A 20 31.14 -28.43 -11.10
N LEU A 21 31.50 -27.44 -11.90
CA LEU A 21 32.89 -27.02 -12.08
C LEU A 21 33.43 -26.40 -10.79
N VAL A 22 32.71 -25.44 -10.19
CA VAL A 22 33.13 -24.79 -8.94
C VAL A 22 33.18 -25.80 -7.78
N ASN A 23 32.20 -26.70 -7.66
CA ASN A 23 32.17 -27.70 -6.59
C ASN A 23 33.33 -28.71 -6.69
N GLN A 24 33.74 -29.10 -7.90
CA GLN A 24 34.93 -29.95 -8.10
C GLN A 24 36.23 -29.24 -7.71
N PHE A 25 36.30 -27.92 -7.90
CA PHE A 25 37.47 -27.12 -7.49
C PHE A 25 37.51 -26.84 -5.98
N LYS A 26 36.35 -26.74 -5.31
CA LYS A 26 36.28 -26.61 -3.84
C LYS A 26 37.04 -27.73 -3.11
N LEU A 27 37.05 -28.95 -3.66
CA LEU A 27 37.72 -30.12 -3.07
C LEU A 27 39.26 -30.07 -3.09
N GLY A 28 39.87 -29.14 -3.83
CA GLY A 28 41.33 -29.04 -3.98
C GLY A 28 41.87 -27.61 -3.82
N ILE A 29 41.14 -26.75 -3.12
CA ILE A 29 41.42 -25.31 -3.06
C ILE A 29 42.79 -24.97 -2.47
N ASP A 30 43.22 -25.71 -1.44
CA ASP A 30 44.51 -25.49 -0.76
C ASP A 30 45.72 -25.82 -1.67
N LEU A 31 45.47 -26.52 -2.79
CA LEU A 31 46.49 -26.88 -3.77
C LEU A 31 46.64 -25.82 -4.88
N VAL A 32 45.75 -24.83 -4.93
CA VAL A 32 45.77 -23.78 -5.96
C VAL A 32 46.65 -22.61 -5.49
N ILE A 33 47.94 -22.69 -5.83
CA ILE A 33 48.96 -21.71 -5.44
C ILE A 33 49.21 -20.66 -6.55
N ASN A 34 48.87 -20.98 -7.81
CA ASN A 34 49.10 -20.07 -8.94
C ASN A 34 48.15 -18.85 -8.90
N PRO A 35 48.66 -17.61 -8.83
CA PRO A 35 47.83 -16.40 -8.79
C PRO A 35 46.84 -16.25 -9.95
N GLN A 36 47.20 -16.71 -11.16
CA GLN A 36 46.31 -16.64 -12.33
C GLN A 36 45.15 -17.65 -12.23
N GLU A 37 45.43 -18.84 -11.67
CA GLU A 37 44.43 -19.88 -11.46
C GLU A 37 43.46 -19.47 -10.34
N GLN A 38 43.96 -18.87 -9.25
CA GLN A 38 43.14 -18.29 -8.19
C GLN A 38 42.18 -17.22 -8.73
N LYS A 39 42.68 -16.31 -9.58
CA LYS A 39 41.85 -15.28 -10.22
C LYS A 39 40.76 -15.89 -11.08
N TYR A 40 41.11 -16.87 -11.91
CA TYR A 40 40.15 -17.56 -12.77
C TYR A 40 39.06 -18.29 -11.96
N LEU A 41 39.43 -18.96 -10.86
CA LEU A 41 38.47 -19.61 -9.97
C LEU A 41 37.60 -18.60 -9.23
N ALA A 42 38.12 -17.44 -8.85
CA ALA A 42 37.34 -16.37 -8.25
C ALA A 42 36.30 -15.80 -9.23
N GLU A 43 36.64 -15.64 -10.51
CA GLU A 43 35.70 -15.24 -11.57
C GLU A 43 34.57 -16.27 -11.76
N LEU A 44 34.89 -17.56 -11.70
CA LEU A 44 33.88 -18.62 -11.79
C LEU A 44 32.94 -18.63 -10.58
N ASN A 45 33.47 -18.43 -9.38
CA ASN A 45 32.67 -18.31 -8.17
C ASN A 45 31.79 -17.04 -8.19
N LEU A 46 32.27 -15.91 -8.73
CA LEU A 46 31.46 -14.72 -8.96
C LEU A 46 30.25 -15.03 -9.87
N ILE A 47 30.46 -15.77 -10.96
CA ILE A 47 29.37 -16.18 -11.85
C ILE A 47 28.40 -17.15 -11.17
N ALA A 48 28.91 -18.11 -10.40
CA ALA A 48 28.10 -19.07 -9.66
C ALA A 48 27.24 -18.37 -8.59
N GLY A 49 27.85 -17.46 -7.82
CA GLY A 49 27.17 -16.66 -6.81
C GLY A 49 26.05 -15.81 -7.42
N ARG A 50 26.31 -15.13 -8.54
CA ARG A 50 25.29 -14.33 -9.24
C ARG A 50 24.09 -15.17 -9.66
N ARG A 51 24.34 -16.38 -10.15
CA ARG A 51 23.27 -17.31 -10.54
C ARG A 51 22.48 -17.84 -9.35
N ALA A 52 23.18 -18.20 -8.27
CA ALA A 52 22.52 -18.61 -7.03
C ALA A 52 21.64 -17.48 -6.46
N LYS A 53 22.11 -16.23 -6.52
CA LYS A 53 21.35 -15.04 -6.11
C LYS A 53 20.09 -14.86 -6.96
N ILE A 54 20.20 -14.95 -8.29
CA ILE A 54 19.05 -14.87 -9.22
C ILE A 54 18.02 -15.96 -8.94
N SER A 55 18.45 -17.16 -8.54
CA SER A 55 17.56 -18.26 -8.15
C SER A 55 17.18 -18.25 -6.66
N THR A 56 17.30 -17.10 -5.99
CA THR A 56 17.00 -16.88 -4.56
C THR A 56 17.70 -17.82 -3.57
N ALA A 57 18.75 -18.52 -4.01
CA ALA A 57 19.60 -19.38 -3.19
C ALA A 57 20.68 -18.56 -2.49
N TYR A 58 20.27 -17.62 -1.64
CA TYR A 58 21.15 -16.61 -1.03
C TYR A 58 22.29 -17.22 -0.20
N ALA A 59 22.00 -18.25 0.61
CA ALA A 59 23.03 -18.96 1.36
C ALA A 59 24.14 -19.53 0.44
N ALA A 60 23.75 -20.16 -0.68
CA ALA A 60 24.72 -20.66 -1.65
C ALA A 60 25.50 -19.53 -2.33
N ALA A 61 24.84 -18.40 -2.63
CA ALA A 61 25.51 -17.23 -3.18
C ALA A 61 26.60 -16.69 -2.23
N VAL A 62 26.27 -16.56 -0.93
CA VAL A 62 27.21 -16.16 0.12
C VAL A 62 28.43 -17.08 0.14
N GLU A 63 28.23 -18.40 0.11
CA GLU A 63 29.35 -19.36 0.05
C GLU A 63 30.26 -19.11 -1.16
N TYR A 64 29.70 -19.02 -2.37
CA TYR A 64 30.50 -18.80 -3.57
C TYR A 64 31.33 -17.51 -3.48
N TYR A 65 30.74 -16.42 -2.97
CA TYR A 65 31.48 -15.18 -2.81
C TYR A 65 32.54 -15.24 -1.70
N GLU A 66 32.27 -15.95 -0.60
CA GLU A 66 33.27 -16.21 0.43
C GLU A 66 34.46 -17.00 -0.14
N PHE A 67 34.20 -18.02 -0.96
CA PHE A 67 35.26 -18.77 -1.67
C PHE A 67 36.06 -17.87 -2.62
N ALA A 68 35.40 -17.03 -3.41
CA ALA A 68 36.07 -16.09 -4.30
C ALA A 68 36.99 -15.13 -3.54
N ARG A 69 36.57 -14.67 -2.35
CA ARG A 69 37.37 -13.79 -1.49
C ARG A 69 38.57 -14.52 -0.87
N LYS A 70 38.40 -15.77 -0.41
CA LYS A 70 39.51 -16.58 0.13
C LYS A 70 40.62 -16.79 -0.91
N LEU A 71 40.25 -17.08 -2.16
CA LEU A 71 41.20 -17.22 -3.29
C LEU A 71 41.99 -15.94 -3.56
N LEU A 72 41.41 -14.77 -3.28
CA LEU A 72 42.02 -13.48 -3.55
C LEU A 72 42.61 -12.81 -2.30
N ALA A 73 42.65 -13.49 -1.13
CA ALA A 73 43.06 -12.89 0.14
C ALA A 73 44.49 -12.29 0.11
N ASN A 74 45.40 -12.90 -0.65
CA ASN A 74 46.79 -12.42 -0.81
C ASN A 74 46.97 -11.45 -1.99
N HIS A 75 45.92 -11.16 -2.74
CA HIS A 75 45.98 -10.27 -3.90
C HIS A 75 45.75 -8.82 -3.48
N HIS A 76 46.52 -7.90 -4.06
CA HIS A 76 46.34 -6.48 -3.80
C HIS A 76 45.15 -5.96 -4.62
N TRP A 77 44.28 -5.16 -3.99
CA TRP A 77 43.12 -4.53 -4.65
C TRP A 77 43.50 -3.83 -5.95
N GLN A 78 44.66 -3.16 -6.01
CA GLN A 78 45.10 -2.47 -7.22
C GLN A 78 45.36 -3.40 -8.41
N ALA A 79 45.81 -4.64 -8.17
CA ALA A 79 46.17 -5.58 -9.23
C ALA A 79 44.94 -6.22 -9.90
N SER A 80 43.82 -6.36 -9.17
CA SER A 80 42.58 -6.97 -9.67
C SER A 80 41.34 -6.17 -9.26
N TYR A 81 41.42 -4.84 -9.36
CA TYR A 81 40.44 -3.90 -8.81
C TYR A 81 38.99 -4.23 -9.18
N ASN A 82 38.69 -4.35 -10.48
CA ASN A 82 37.32 -4.58 -10.96
C ASN A 82 36.74 -5.92 -10.47
N LEU A 83 37.58 -6.95 -10.35
CA LEU A 83 37.15 -8.26 -9.88
C LEU A 83 36.90 -8.23 -8.37
N MET A 84 37.81 -7.62 -7.61
CA MET A 84 37.66 -7.45 -6.16
C MET A 84 36.42 -6.62 -5.83
N LEU A 85 36.23 -5.49 -6.52
CA LEU A 85 35.05 -4.65 -6.37
C LEU A 85 33.78 -5.46 -6.64
N ALA A 86 33.70 -6.15 -7.78
CA ALA A 86 32.53 -6.96 -8.11
C ALA A 86 32.25 -8.06 -7.08
N ILE A 87 33.26 -8.79 -6.63
CA ILE A 87 33.09 -9.86 -5.63
C ILE A 87 32.60 -9.29 -4.30
N TYR A 88 33.23 -8.23 -3.80
CA TYR A 88 32.88 -7.67 -2.51
C TYR A 88 31.50 -7.00 -2.53
N THR A 89 31.15 -6.25 -3.58
CA THR A 89 29.81 -5.67 -3.74
C THR A 89 28.73 -6.74 -3.78
N GLU A 90 28.92 -7.80 -4.56
CA GLU A 90 27.96 -8.91 -4.65
C GLU A 90 27.88 -9.72 -3.35
N ALA A 91 28.99 -9.85 -2.62
CA ALA A 91 29.02 -10.46 -1.30
C ALA A 91 28.25 -9.62 -0.27
N THR A 92 28.39 -8.28 -0.30
CA THR A 92 27.62 -7.36 0.54
C THR A 92 26.12 -7.52 0.30
N GLU A 93 25.70 -7.57 -0.97
CA GLU A 93 24.29 -7.76 -1.32
C GLU A 93 23.77 -9.14 -0.90
N ALA A 94 24.53 -10.20 -1.15
CA ALA A 94 24.13 -11.55 -0.75
C ALA A 94 24.04 -11.71 0.79
N ALA A 95 24.93 -11.07 1.55
CA ALA A 95 24.85 -11.04 3.00
C ALA A 95 23.55 -10.33 3.47
N TYR A 96 23.20 -9.20 2.85
CA TYR A 96 21.92 -8.51 3.09
C TYR A 96 20.71 -9.42 2.79
N LEU A 97 20.66 -10.00 1.59
CA LEU A 97 19.54 -10.86 1.16
C LEU A 97 19.43 -12.13 2.03
N ASN A 98 20.54 -12.59 2.60
CA ASN A 98 20.60 -13.68 3.56
C ASN A 98 20.40 -13.22 5.03
N THR A 99 19.98 -11.97 5.25
CA THR A 99 19.71 -11.34 6.58
C THR A 99 20.92 -11.26 7.52
N ASN A 100 22.14 -11.42 7.01
CA ASN A 100 23.38 -11.25 7.77
C ASN A 100 23.86 -9.78 7.70
N PHE A 101 23.19 -8.92 8.47
CA PHE A 101 23.45 -7.48 8.46
C PHE A 101 24.83 -7.10 9.02
N GLU A 102 25.37 -7.87 9.96
CA GLU A 102 26.72 -7.65 10.50
C GLU A 102 27.78 -7.85 9.41
N GLN A 103 27.74 -8.99 8.73
CA GLN A 103 28.65 -9.26 7.62
C GLN A 103 28.46 -8.27 6.48
N MET A 104 27.22 -7.90 6.15
CA MET A 104 26.94 -6.86 5.15
C MET A 104 27.67 -5.56 5.48
N GLU A 105 27.61 -5.12 6.74
CA GLU A 105 28.23 -3.87 7.18
C GLU A 105 29.77 -3.93 7.21
N GLU A 106 30.35 -5.09 7.54
CA GLU A 106 31.80 -5.30 7.42
C GLU A 106 32.27 -5.19 5.95
N LEU A 107 31.55 -5.83 5.04
CA LEU A 107 31.90 -5.85 3.62
C LEU A 107 31.66 -4.50 2.95
N SER A 108 30.58 -3.81 3.32
CA SER A 108 30.30 -2.46 2.85
C SER A 108 31.46 -1.52 3.17
N LYS A 109 31.99 -1.54 4.41
CA LYS A 109 33.14 -0.73 4.84
C LYS A 109 34.40 -1.03 4.01
N ILE A 110 34.66 -2.29 3.69
CA ILE A 110 35.81 -2.65 2.85
C ILE A 110 35.66 -2.02 1.46
N VAL A 111 34.49 -2.13 0.83
CA VAL A 111 34.27 -1.54 -0.50
C VAL A 111 34.39 -0.01 -0.45
N LEU A 112 33.76 0.64 0.54
CA LEU A 112 33.80 2.09 0.69
C LEU A 112 35.23 2.62 0.88
N ASN A 113 36.08 1.90 1.60
CA ASN A 113 37.49 2.28 1.80
C ASN A 113 38.37 2.05 0.56
N GLN A 114 38.00 1.12 -0.33
CA GLN A 114 38.78 0.76 -1.52
C GLN A 114 38.25 1.42 -2.80
N ALA A 115 37.04 1.96 -2.76
CA ALA A 115 36.41 2.67 -3.88
C ALA A 115 37.29 3.80 -4.42
N LYS A 116 37.39 3.91 -5.75
CA LYS A 116 38.21 4.94 -6.40
C LYS A 116 37.38 6.14 -6.82
N ASN A 117 36.08 5.96 -6.98
CA ASN A 117 35.17 6.99 -7.46
C ASN A 117 33.74 6.74 -6.94
N LEU A 118 32.86 7.71 -7.18
CA LEU A 118 31.46 7.69 -6.76
C LEU A 118 30.69 6.46 -7.28
N TRP A 119 30.97 6.00 -8.50
CA TRP A 119 30.26 4.88 -9.13
C TRP A 119 30.51 3.55 -8.43
N ASP A 120 31.67 3.40 -7.79
CA ASP A 120 32.02 2.20 -7.05
C ASP A 120 31.23 2.10 -5.73
N ILE A 121 30.83 3.23 -5.14
CA ILE A 121 30.13 3.27 -3.85
C ILE A 121 28.60 3.26 -3.96
N ILE A 122 28.02 3.74 -5.06
CA ILE A 122 26.56 3.82 -5.22
C ILE A 122 25.86 2.48 -4.94
N PRO A 123 26.28 1.33 -5.50
CA PRO A 123 25.63 0.04 -5.21
C PRO A 123 25.68 -0.33 -3.72
N ILE A 124 26.73 0.08 -3.01
CA ILE A 124 26.85 -0.16 -1.57
C ILE A 124 25.85 0.69 -0.79
N TYR A 125 25.67 1.95 -1.17
CA TYR A 125 24.63 2.79 -0.57
C TYR A 125 23.23 2.26 -0.86
N GLU A 126 22.94 1.80 -2.09
CA GLU A 126 21.68 1.14 -2.43
C GLU A 126 21.39 -0.04 -1.48
N ILE A 127 22.39 -0.91 -1.26
CA ILE A 127 22.26 -2.06 -0.33
C ILE A 127 22.05 -1.59 1.12
N LYS A 128 22.79 -0.59 1.58
CA LYS A 128 22.66 -0.06 2.95
C LYS A 128 21.28 0.55 3.20
N ILE A 129 20.72 1.29 2.23
CA ILE A 129 19.36 1.84 2.32
C ILE A 129 18.34 0.71 2.47
N GLN A 130 18.41 -0.31 1.60
CA GLN A 130 17.53 -1.47 1.66
C GLN A 130 17.67 -2.27 2.96
N ALA A 131 18.90 -2.42 3.47
CA ALA A 131 19.15 -3.06 4.75
C ALA A 131 18.57 -2.27 5.94
N CYS A 132 18.61 -0.95 5.91
CA CYS A 132 17.97 -0.11 6.93
C CYS A 132 16.45 -0.29 6.90
N ILE A 133 15.84 -0.30 5.71
CA ILE A 133 14.40 -0.53 5.53
C ILE A 133 14.01 -1.91 6.07
N ALA A 134 14.75 -2.96 5.70
CA ALA A 134 14.49 -4.32 6.15
C ALA A 134 14.63 -4.49 7.69
N GLN A 135 15.44 -3.66 8.35
CA GLN A 135 15.60 -3.64 9.81
C GLN A 135 14.66 -2.64 10.50
N ASN A 136 13.68 -2.07 9.78
CA ASN A 136 12.78 -1.02 10.26
C ASN A 136 13.50 0.24 10.79
N GLN A 137 14.73 0.49 10.34
CA GLN A 137 15.52 1.67 10.65
C GLN A 137 15.27 2.77 9.59
N LEU A 138 13.99 3.12 9.40
CA LEU A 138 13.54 3.96 8.28
C LEU A 138 14.27 5.30 8.21
N ARG A 139 14.45 5.97 9.37
CA ARG A 139 15.15 7.25 9.45
C ARG A 139 16.61 7.15 9.01
N LEU A 140 17.33 6.13 9.48
CA LEU A 140 18.72 5.90 9.10
C LEU A 140 18.84 5.59 7.60
N GLY A 141 17.86 4.87 7.02
CA GLY A 141 17.78 4.63 5.59
C GLY A 141 17.65 5.92 4.77
N LEU A 142 16.78 6.84 5.20
CA LEU A 142 16.64 8.16 4.59
C LEU A 142 17.92 8.99 4.72
N ASP A 143 18.49 9.08 5.92
CA ASP A 143 19.74 9.82 6.17
C ASP A 143 20.89 9.28 5.30
N THR A 144 20.98 7.95 5.15
CA THR A 144 21.96 7.28 4.27
C THR A 144 21.75 7.64 2.80
N ALA A 145 20.49 7.71 2.35
CA ALA A 145 20.16 8.09 0.98
C ALA A 145 20.50 9.55 0.68
N LEU A 146 20.25 10.47 1.62
CA LEU A 146 20.57 11.89 1.47
C LEU A 146 22.08 12.13 1.27
N VAL A 147 22.93 11.38 1.95
CA VAL A 147 24.40 11.48 1.80
C VAL A 147 24.83 11.19 0.36
N ILE A 148 24.30 10.13 -0.26
CA ILE A 148 24.68 9.75 -1.63
C ILE A 148 23.99 10.62 -2.68
N LEU A 149 22.76 11.10 -2.42
CA LEU A 149 22.06 12.06 -3.28
C LEU A 149 22.80 13.40 -3.36
N HIS A 150 23.32 13.90 -2.24
CA HIS A 150 24.14 15.12 -2.23
C HIS A 150 25.36 14.98 -3.14
N GLN A 151 26.05 13.83 -3.10
CA GLN A 151 27.18 13.56 -4.00
C GLN A 151 26.78 13.41 -5.47
N LEU A 152 25.53 13.05 -5.75
CA LEU A 152 24.93 13.02 -7.08
C LEU A 152 24.42 14.41 -7.53
N GLY A 153 24.51 15.44 -6.69
CA GLY A 153 24.09 16.81 -6.97
C GLY A 153 22.61 17.08 -6.68
N ILE A 154 21.97 16.26 -5.85
CA ILE A 154 20.58 16.44 -5.43
C ILE A 154 20.54 16.73 -3.93
N ASP A 155 20.09 17.94 -3.61
CA ASP A 155 19.92 18.40 -2.23
C ASP A 155 18.45 18.32 -1.83
N LEU A 156 18.16 17.50 -0.83
CA LEU A 156 16.85 17.43 -0.18
C LEU A 156 17.00 17.79 1.31
N PRO A 157 16.03 18.51 1.91
CA PRO A 157 16.05 18.82 3.34
C PRO A 157 16.04 17.53 4.17
N ASN A 158 16.83 17.53 5.24
CA ASN A 158 16.92 16.37 6.13
C ASN A 158 15.62 16.14 6.93
N GLN A 159 14.91 17.21 7.25
CA GLN A 159 13.62 17.21 7.94
C GLN A 159 12.67 18.13 7.17
N PRO A 160 11.97 17.60 6.16
CA PRO A 160 11.08 18.39 5.34
C PRO A 160 9.91 18.93 6.14
N ILE A 161 9.54 20.17 5.86
CA ILE A 161 8.33 20.81 6.36
C ILE A 161 7.32 21.01 5.24
N TYR A 162 6.07 21.33 5.58
CA TYR A 162 5.01 21.59 4.59
C TYR A 162 5.38 22.61 3.51
N GLN A 163 6.20 23.61 3.85
CA GLN A 163 6.68 24.59 2.87
C GLN A 163 7.58 23.94 1.80
N ASP A 164 8.44 22.99 2.18
CA ASP A 164 9.30 22.27 1.24
C ASP A 164 8.46 21.40 0.28
N VAL A 165 7.39 20.79 0.79
CA VAL A 165 6.43 20.01 -0.01
C VAL A 165 5.79 20.89 -1.08
N ASN A 166 5.27 22.05 -0.71
CA ASN A 166 4.65 22.97 -1.65
C ASN A 166 5.65 23.47 -2.70
N GLN A 167 6.88 23.80 -2.28
CA GLN A 167 7.93 24.22 -3.21
C GLN A 167 8.30 23.11 -4.21
N ALA A 168 8.38 21.86 -3.77
CA ALA A 168 8.67 20.72 -4.64
C ALA A 168 7.54 20.51 -5.67
N LEU A 169 6.28 20.63 -5.25
CA LEU A 169 5.12 20.54 -6.14
C LEU A 169 5.09 21.67 -7.15
N GLU A 170 5.31 22.91 -6.72
CA GLU A 170 5.36 24.10 -7.58
C GLU A 170 6.50 23.98 -8.60
N LYS A 171 7.73 23.64 -8.15
CA LYS A 171 8.89 23.40 -9.03
C LYS A 171 8.56 22.37 -10.11
N THR A 172 7.94 21.26 -9.72
CA THR A 172 7.60 20.16 -10.65
C THR A 172 6.53 20.59 -11.64
N SER A 173 5.49 21.29 -11.18
CA SER A 173 4.46 21.88 -12.04
C SER A 173 5.06 22.83 -13.09
N LEU A 174 6.01 23.69 -12.68
CA LEU A 174 6.72 24.59 -13.60
C LEU A 174 7.58 23.85 -14.63
N ILE A 175 8.25 22.77 -14.24
CA ILE A 175 9.10 21.96 -15.14
C ILE A 175 8.24 21.19 -16.15
N LEU A 176 7.12 20.63 -15.69
CA LEU A 176 6.12 20.01 -16.57
C LEU A 176 5.58 21.04 -17.57
N GLY A 177 5.24 22.24 -17.10
CA GLY A 177 4.68 23.31 -17.92
C GLY A 177 3.37 22.86 -18.55
N GLU A 178 3.19 23.14 -19.85
CA GLU A 178 2.00 22.74 -20.61
C GLU A 178 2.10 21.33 -21.22
N LYS A 179 3.16 20.57 -20.91
CA LYS A 179 3.35 19.23 -21.49
C LYS A 179 2.23 18.30 -21.07
N ASN A 180 1.59 17.68 -22.03
CA ASN A 180 0.61 16.63 -21.76
C ASN A 180 1.29 15.27 -21.59
N THR A 181 0.57 14.28 -21.05
CA THR A 181 1.11 12.94 -20.80
C THR A 181 1.53 12.21 -22.08
N ALA A 182 0.94 12.53 -23.24
CA ALA A 182 1.33 11.95 -24.52
C ALA A 182 2.68 12.51 -25.03
N GLU A 183 3.05 13.73 -24.67
CA GLU A 183 4.40 14.25 -24.93
C GLU A 183 5.43 13.65 -23.96
N ILE A 184 5.03 13.46 -22.70
CA ILE A 184 5.92 12.94 -21.64
C ILE A 184 6.31 11.48 -21.90
N ILE A 185 5.37 10.64 -22.36
CA ILE A 185 5.67 9.23 -22.68
C ILE A 185 6.72 9.10 -23.79
N ASP A 186 6.80 10.07 -24.69
CA ASP A 186 7.69 10.09 -25.86
C ASP A 186 9.03 10.79 -25.64
N LEU A 187 9.31 11.23 -24.41
CA LEU A 187 10.65 11.67 -24.04
C LEU A 187 11.69 10.57 -24.33
N PRO A 188 12.92 10.95 -24.73
CA PRO A 188 13.97 10.01 -25.08
C PRO A 188 14.33 9.10 -23.90
N VAL A 189 14.96 7.97 -24.18
CA VAL A 189 15.53 7.13 -23.11
C VAL A 189 16.63 7.91 -22.39
N MET A 190 16.58 7.93 -21.06
CA MET A 190 17.57 8.63 -20.23
C MET A 190 18.95 8.04 -20.44
N THR A 191 19.91 8.85 -20.89
CA THR A 191 21.32 8.45 -21.07
C THR A 191 22.25 8.98 -19.99
N ASP A 192 21.81 9.98 -19.21
CA ASP A 192 22.63 10.54 -18.14
C ASP A 192 22.78 9.55 -16.98
N ILE A 193 24.00 9.07 -16.78
CA ILE A 193 24.32 8.04 -15.77
C ILE A 193 24.13 8.53 -14.33
N ARG A 194 24.25 9.83 -14.06
CA ARG A 194 24.03 10.40 -12.72
C ARG A 194 22.54 10.44 -12.42
N ALA A 195 21.74 10.92 -13.38
CA ALA A 195 20.29 10.93 -13.27
C ALA A 195 19.74 9.50 -13.10
N GLN A 196 20.26 8.52 -13.85
CA GLN A 196 19.88 7.11 -13.67
C GLN A 196 20.20 6.57 -12.27
N ALA A 197 21.35 6.92 -11.70
CA ALA A 197 21.70 6.52 -10.34
C ALA A 197 20.82 7.21 -9.29
N ALA A 198 20.56 8.50 -9.45
CA ALA A 198 19.64 9.24 -8.61
C ALA A 198 18.23 8.64 -8.63
N MET A 199 17.71 8.28 -9.81
CA MET A 199 16.41 7.61 -9.95
C MET A 199 16.34 6.32 -9.11
N ARG A 200 17.39 5.49 -9.12
CA ARG A 200 17.41 4.25 -8.30
C ARG A 200 17.41 4.55 -6.81
N ILE A 201 18.22 5.50 -6.35
CA ILE A 201 18.26 5.89 -4.93
C ILE A 201 16.91 6.48 -4.51
N LEU A 202 16.35 7.43 -5.25
CA LEU A 202 15.05 8.05 -4.93
C LEU A 202 13.92 7.00 -4.92
N ALA A 203 13.90 6.08 -5.89
CA ALA A 203 12.90 5.01 -5.93
C ALA A 203 13.03 4.03 -4.74
N SER A 204 14.25 3.82 -4.24
CA SER A 204 14.52 2.97 -3.06
C SER A 204 14.05 3.61 -1.75
N MET A 205 13.95 4.95 -1.70
CA MET A 205 13.50 5.68 -0.51
C MET A 205 11.99 5.58 -0.29
N PHE A 206 11.20 5.14 -1.28
CA PHE A 206 9.73 5.17 -1.23
C PHE A 206 9.17 4.55 0.06
N GLY A 207 9.57 3.31 0.38
CA GLY A 207 9.04 2.61 1.56
C GLY A 207 9.40 3.31 2.88
N ALA A 208 10.62 3.85 2.98
CA ALA A 208 11.07 4.59 4.17
C ALA A 208 10.38 5.94 4.31
N ALA A 209 10.20 6.67 3.21
CA ALA A 209 9.53 7.96 3.20
C ALA A 209 8.03 7.79 3.52
N TYR A 210 7.36 6.83 2.89
CA TYR A 210 5.93 6.58 3.11
C TYR A 210 5.61 6.24 4.57
N ASN A 211 6.41 5.38 5.20
CA ASN A 211 6.13 4.88 6.55
C ASN A 211 6.81 5.69 7.67
N GLY A 212 7.94 6.35 7.40
CA GLY A 212 8.78 6.96 8.44
C GLY A 212 8.90 8.49 8.38
N CYS A 213 8.64 9.12 7.24
CA CYS A 213 8.70 10.58 7.07
C CYS A 213 7.84 11.00 5.86
N PRO A 214 6.51 11.04 6.01
CA PRO A 214 5.58 11.27 4.90
C PRO A 214 5.85 12.55 4.11
N GLU A 215 6.38 13.59 4.76
CA GLU A 215 6.75 14.86 4.11
C GLU A 215 7.93 14.71 3.13
N MET A 216 8.77 13.69 3.28
CA MET A 216 9.86 13.37 2.32
C MET A 216 9.33 12.75 1.03
N LEU A 217 8.16 12.12 1.07
CA LEU A 217 7.63 11.37 -0.07
C LEU A 217 7.33 12.27 -1.28
N PRO A 218 6.60 13.40 -1.16
CA PRO A 218 6.41 14.34 -2.27
C PRO A 218 7.71 14.82 -2.88
N LEU A 219 8.73 15.14 -2.07
CA LEU A 219 10.01 15.67 -2.53
C LEU A 219 10.76 14.65 -3.40
N THR A 220 10.86 13.41 -2.93
CA THR A 220 11.57 12.35 -3.65
C THR A 220 10.88 11.97 -4.97
N ILE A 221 9.54 11.99 -5.01
CA ILE A 221 8.77 11.71 -6.22
C ILE A 221 8.86 12.88 -7.21
N CYS A 222 8.69 14.11 -6.72
CA CYS A 222 8.84 15.32 -7.53
C CYS A 222 10.21 15.36 -8.20
N GLU A 223 11.28 15.04 -7.47
CA GLU A 223 12.63 15.04 -8.05
C GLU A 223 12.80 13.93 -9.11
N GLN A 224 12.22 12.74 -8.93
CA GLN A 224 12.21 11.71 -9.98
C GLN A 224 11.48 12.14 -11.25
N VAL A 225 10.34 12.82 -11.09
CA VAL A 225 9.60 13.41 -12.22
C VAL A 225 10.47 14.46 -12.91
N ASN A 226 11.08 15.38 -12.15
CA ASN A 226 11.94 16.43 -12.69
C ASN A 226 13.12 15.87 -13.48
N LEU A 227 13.80 14.85 -12.95
CA LEU A 227 14.88 14.15 -13.66
C LEU A 227 14.38 13.50 -14.95
N SER A 228 13.20 12.89 -14.92
CA SER A 228 12.63 12.24 -16.11
C SER A 228 12.27 13.25 -17.20
N ILE A 229 11.72 14.40 -16.83
CA ILE A 229 11.41 15.49 -17.77
C ILE A 229 12.69 16.13 -18.35
N GLN A 230 13.74 16.29 -17.54
CA GLN A 230 14.98 16.96 -17.95
C GLN A 230 15.91 16.06 -18.78
N TYR A 231 16.05 14.79 -18.40
CA TYR A 231 17.06 13.88 -18.95
C TYR A 231 16.47 12.73 -19.78
N GLY A 232 15.15 12.63 -19.86
CA GLY A 232 14.45 11.53 -20.53
C GLY A 232 13.97 10.43 -19.57
N ASN A 233 13.26 9.45 -20.11
CA ASN A 233 12.62 8.41 -19.32
C ASN A 233 13.50 7.19 -19.07
N THR A 234 13.31 6.56 -17.91
CA THR A 234 13.76 5.20 -17.62
C THR A 234 12.54 4.32 -17.30
N ALA A 235 12.75 3.02 -17.15
CA ALA A 235 11.72 2.14 -16.58
C ALA A 235 11.20 2.67 -15.22
N LEU A 236 12.08 3.21 -14.36
CA LEU A 236 11.68 3.78 -13.05
C LEU A 236 10.83 5.05 -13.18
N SER A 237 10.91 5.77 -14.30
CA SER A 237 10.04 6.91 -14.57
C SER A 237 8.57 6.49 -14.59
N ALA A 238 8.26 5.25 -15.00
CA ALA A 238 6.90 4.70 -14.95
C ALA A 238 6.35 4.73 -13.52
N PHE A 239 7.13 4.22 -12.56
CA PHE A 239 6.76 4.25 -11.16
C PHE A 239 6.71 5.68 -10.59
N ALA A 240 7.64 6.54 -11.00
CA ALA A 240 7.67 7.94 -10.57
C ALA A 240 6.41 8.69 -11.01
N TYR A 241 5.96 8.52 -12.26
CA TYR A 241 4.73 9.14 -12.77
C TYR A 241 3.48 8.61 -12.05
N THR A 242 3.34 7.29 -11.86
CA THR A 242 2.22 6.75 -11.08
C THR A 242 2.22 7.30 -9.65
N SER A 243 3.39 7.36 -9.01
CA SER A 243 3.53 7.88 -7.65
C SER A 243 3.27 9.39 -7.57
N TYR A 244 3.62 10.14 -8.60
CA TYR A 244 3.27 11.55 -8.71
C TYR A 244 1.75 11.75 -8.82
N GLY A 245 1.04 10.84 -9.51
CA GLY A 245 -0.41 10.79 -9.48
C GLY A 245 -0.97 10.65 -8.06
N LEU A 246 -0.42 9.72 -7.26
CA LEU A 246 -0.75 9.60 -5.84
C LEU A 246 -0.55 10.93 -5.10
N ILE A 247 0.60 11.59 -5.28
CA ILE A 247 0.89 12.86 -4.60
C ILE A 247 -0.12 13.94 -5.01
N LEU A 248 -0.44 14.06 -6.29
CA LEU A 248 -1.45 15.00 -6.77
C LEU A 248 -2.82 14.71 -6.13
N CYS A 249 -3.21 13.45 -6.06
CA CYS A 249 -4.47 13.04 -5.44
C CYS A 249 -4.51 13.40 -3.94
N ALA A 250 -3.48 12.98 -3.20
CA ALA A 250 -3.40 13.08 -1.75
C ALA A 250 -3.22 14.52 -1.25
N PHE A 251 -2.38 15.31 -1.92
CA PHE A 251 -1.95 16.63 -1.42
C PHE A 251 -2.64 17.81 -2.11
N THR A 252 -3.13 17.63 -3.34
CA THR A 252 -3.74 18.75 -4.12
C THR A 252 -5.20 18.53 -4.47
N GLY A 253 -5.72 17.29 -4.34
CA GLY A 253 -7.07 16.94 -4.76
C GLY A 253 -7.28 16.93 -6.28
N ALA A 254 -6.21 17.00 -7.09
CA ALA A 254 -6.28 17.03 -8.54
C ALA A 254 -6.53 15.63 -9.13
N VAL A 255 -7.75 15.10 -8.94
CA VAL A 255 -8.13 13.72 -9.27
C VAL A 255 -7.96 13.39 -10.77
N GLU A 256 -8.39 14.27 -11.68
CA GLU A 256 -8.27 14.02 -13.12
C GLU A 256 -6.79 13.95 -13.57
N THR A 257 -5.97 14.89 -13.11
CA THR A 257 -4.54 14.91 -13.42
C THR A 257 -3.83 13.71 -12.80
N SER A 258 -4.18 13.36 -11.55
CA SER A 258 -3.69 12.16 -10.87
C SER A 258 -3.91 10.89 -11.71
N TYR A 259 -5.13 10.72 -12.22
CA TYR A 259 -5.49 9.57 -13.05
C TYR A 259 -4.69 9.51 -14.36
N LYS A 260 -4.51 10.65 -15.04
CA LYS A 260 -3.68 10.74 -16.25
C LYS A 260 -2.22 10.33 -15.98
N PHE A 261 -1.65 10.73 -14.85
CA PHE A 261 -0.28 10.33 -14.47
C PHE A 261 -0.19 8.86 -14.05
N GLY A 262 -1.23 8.32 -13.42
CA GLY A 262 -1.38 6.88 -13.16
C GLY A 262 -1.34 6.07 -14.45
N GLN A 263 -2.16 6.45 -15.44
CA GLN A 263 -2.18 5.83 -16.77
C GLN A 263 -0.86 6.00 -17.53
N LEU A 264 -0.23 7.18 -17.44
CA LEU A 264 1.09 7.42 -18.01
C LEU A 264 2.11 6.40 -17.49
N GLY A 265 2.11 6.12 -16.20
CA GLY A 265 3.00 5.11 -15.62
C GLY A 265 2.75 3.70 -16.17
N LEU A 266 1.49 3.27 -16.28
CA LEU A 266 1.15 1.97 -16.89
C LEU A 266 1.64 1.88 -18.35
N ASN A 267 1.32 2.90 -19.16
CA ASN A 267 1.72 2.93 -20.56
C ASN A 267 3.25 2.97 -20.74
N LEU A 268 3.96 3.68 -19.86
CA LEU A 268 5.42 3.77 -19.91
C LEU A 268 6.08 2.46 -19.47
N MET A 269 5.50 1.76 -18.50
CA MET A 269 5.95 0.42 -18.10
C MET A 269 5.87 -0.57 -19.26
N GLU A 270 4.77 -0.55 -20.04
CA GLU A 270 4.63 -1.36 -21.25
C GLU A 270 5.70 -1.00 -22.30
N LYS A 271 5.91 0.30 -22.55
CA LYS A 271 6.93 0.80 -23.50
C LYS A 271 8.35 0.33 -23.16
N PHE A 272 8.69 0.24 -21.88
CA PHE A 272 10.00 -0.26 -21.41
C PHE A 272 10.03 -1.77 -21.17
N ALA A 273 8.94 -2.50 -21.39
CA ALA A 273 8.78 -3.92 -21.03
C ALA A 273 9.22 -4.20 -19.57
N ALA A 274 8.88 -3.30 -18.65
CA ALA A 274 9.41 -3.27 -17.29
C ALA A 274 8.55 -4.09 -16.32
N GLN A 275 8.40 -5.39 -16.59
CA GLN A 275 7.54 -6.30 -15.80
C GLN A 275 7.89 -6.32 -14.29
N GLN A 276 9.16 -6.10 -13.95
CA GLN A 276 9.62 -5.99 -12.57
C GLN A 276 8.99 -4.85 -11.78
N LEU A 277 8.38 -3.85 -12.43
CA LEU A 277 7.70 -2.72 -11.78
C LEU A 277 6.18 -2.89 -11.73
N HIS A 278 5.64 -3.94 -12.35
CA HIS A 278 4.21 -4.10 -12.55
C HIS A 278 3.43 -4.20 -11.24
N ALA A 279 3.87 -5.06 -10.30
CA ALA A 279 3.24 -5.18 -8.98
C ALA A 279 3.17 -3.83 -8.26
N LYS A 280 4.27 -3.08 -8.29
CA LYS A 280 4.42 -1.79 -7.63
C LYS A 280 3.54 -0.70 -8.25
N ILE A 281 3.49 -0.63 -9.57
CA ILE A 281 2.63 0.32 -10.29
C ILE A 281 1.16 -0.01 -10.07
N GLU A 282 0.77 -1.29 -10.18
CA GLU A 282 -0.59 -1.73 -9.95
C GLU A 282 -1.05 -1.46 -8.51
N ALA A 283 -0.19 -1.72 -7.52
CA ALA A 283 -0.50 -1.43 -6.14
C ALA A 283 -0.81 0.06 -5.91
N VAL A 284 0.04 0.98 -6.39
CA VAL A 284 -0.17 2.43 -6.19
C VAL A 284 -1.35 2.94 -7.00
N PHE A 285 -1.45 2.56 -8.28
CA PHE A 285 -2.52 3.04 -9.15
C PHE A 285 -3.90 2.62 -8.62
N ASN A 286 -4.06 1.35 -8.26
CA ASN A 286 -5.38 0.86 -7.84
C ASN A 286 -5.75 1.30 -6.41
N ASN A 287 -4.80 1.31 -5.46
CA ASN A 287 -5.10 1.70 -4.08
C ASN A 287 -5.36 3.20 -3.93
N CYS A 288 -4.72 4.05 -4.75
CA CYS A 288 -4.68 5.49 -4.47
C CYS A 288 -5.25 6.39 -5.57
N ILE A 289 -5.48 5.87 -6.78
CA ILE A 289 -5.78 6.71 -7.96
C ILE A 289 -7.05 6.25 -8.67
N ARG A 290 -7.07 5.00 -9.14
CA ARG A 290 -8.07 4.50 -10.09
C ARG A 290 -9.51 4.61 -9.59
N HIS A 291 -9.74 4.29 -8.33
CA HIS A 291 -11.09 4.27 -7.73
C HIS A 291 -11.75 5.66 -7.62
N TRP A 292 -11.00 6.74 -7.81
CA TRP A 292 -11.51 8.11 -7.88
C TRP A 292 -12.04 8.51 -9.26
N GLN A 293 -11.88 7.66 -10.28
CA GLN A 293 -12.38 7.88 -11.64
C GLN A 293 -13.10 6.65 -12.22
N GLU A 294 -12.90 5.47 -11.64
CA GLU A 294 -13.51 4.21 -12.09
C GLU A 294 -14.24 3.49 -10.95
N PRO A 295 -15.18 2.58 -11.29
CA PRO A 295 -15.84 1.74 -10.30
C PRO A 295 -14.83 0.96 -9.45
N LEU A 296 -15.06 0.86 -8.13
CA LEU A 296 -14.13 0.19 -7.20
C LEU A 296 -13.82 -1.25 -7.63
N LYS A 297 -14.80 -1.95 -8.20
CA LYS A 297 -14.66 -3.34 -8.69
C LYS A 297 -13.66 -3.47 -9.84
N ALA A 298 -13.41 -2.39 -10.59
CA ALA A 298 -12.46 -2.39 -11.71
C ALA A 298 -11.01 -2.62 -11.22
N THR A 299 -10.71 -2.34 -9.95
CA THR A 299 -9.36 -2.53 -9.39
C THR A 299 -9.02 -4.01 -9.11
N LEU A 300 -10.03 -4.86 -8.91
CA LEU A 300 -9.83 -6.21 -8.35
C LEU A 300 -8.98 -7.10 -9.26
N THR A 301 -9.25 -7.09 -10.56
CA THR A 301 -8.48 -7.91 -11.52
C THR A 301 -7.03 -7.45 -11.60
N SER A 302 -6.82 -6.14 -11.65
CA SER A 302 -5.49 -5.54 -11.71
C SER A 302 -4.65 -5.84 -10.45
N PHE A 303 -5.26 -5.86 -9.27
CA PHE A 303 -4.57 -6.31 -8.06
C PHE A 303 -4.11 -7.77 -8.14
N LEU A 304 -4.95 -8.69 -8.66
CA LEU A 304 -4.55 -10.09 -8.82
C LEU A 304 -3.39 -10.24 -9.83
N GLN A 305 -3.43 -9.47 -10.92
CA GLN A 305 -2.35 -9.43 -11.92
C GLN A 305 -1.04 -8.89 -11.31
N GLY A 306 -1.12 -7.82 -10.52
CA GLY A 306 0.01 -7.26 -9.79
C GLY A 306 0.60 -8.25 -8.77
N TYR A 307 -0.26 -8.95 -8.02
CA TYR A 307 0.15 -10.00 -7.09
C TYR A 307 0.90 -11.13 -7.80
N GLN A 308 0.32 -11.69 -8.86
CA GLN A 308 0.96 -12.75 -9.65
C GLN A 308 2.31 -12.29 -10.22
N SER A 309 2.34 -11.09 -10.79
CA SER A 309 3.58 -10.54 -11.35
C SER A 309 4.67 -10.37 -10.29
N GLY A 310 4.33 -9.89 -9.09
CA GLY A 310 5.31 -9.73 -8.02
C GLY A 310 5.85 -11.07 -7.52
N LEU A 311 5.05 -12.13 -7.51
CA LEU A 311 5.55 -13.49 -7.23
C LEU A 311 6.50 -13.99 -8.33
N GLU A 312 6.18 -13.75 -9.59
CA GLU A 312 6.99 -14.18 -10.74
C GLU A 312 8.32 -13.42 -10.86
N THR A 313 8.33 -12.14 -10.51
CA THR A 313 9.53 -11.28 -10.58
C THR A 313 10.31 -11.22 -9.27
N GLY A 314 9.78 -11.77 -8.19
CA GLY A 314 10.40 -11.75 -6.85
C GLY A 314 10.18 -10.45 -6.06
N ASP A 315 9.31 -9.56 -6.54
CA ASP A 315 8.90 -8.35 -5.82
C ASP A 315 7.78 -8.67 -4.79
N LEU A 316 8.18 -9.39 -3.74
CA LEU A 316 7.27 -9.94 -2.74
C LEU A 316 6.59 -8.87 -1.89
N GLU A 317 7.26 -7.74 -1.64
CA GLU A 317 6.69 -6.61 -0.89
C GLU A 317 5.47 -6.05 -1.62
N TRP A 318 5.64 -5.69 -2.90
CA TRP A 318 4.57 -5.11 -3.70
C TRP A 318 3.50 -6.12 -4.11
N ALA A 319 3.86 -7.40 -4.26
CA ALA A 319 2.87 -8.48 -4.40
C ALA A 319 1.89 -8.48 -3.22
N VAL A 320 2.41 -8.40 -2.00
CA VAL A 320 1.59 -8.41 -0.79
C VAL A 320 0.69 -7.18 -0.70
N TRP A 321 1.17 -5.99 -1.08
CA TRP A 321 0.33 -4.79 -1.14
C TRP A 321 -0.79 -4.88 -2.17
N CYS A 322 -0.56 -5.56 -3.30
CA CYS A 322 -1.63 -5.85 -4.27
C CYS A 322 -2.71 -6.74 -3.64
N ILE A 323 -2.33 -7.83 -2.96
CA ILE A 323 -3.32 -8.76 -2.42
C ILE A 323 -4.05 -8.20 -1.19
N PHE A 324 -3.39 -7.34 -0.41
CA PHE A 324 -4.05 -6.53 0.60
C PHE A 324 -5.09 -5.59 -0.03
N GLY A 325 -4.71 -4.85 -1.09
CA GLY A 325 -5.63 -3.99 -1.84
C GLY A 325 -6.84 -4.76 -2.38
N TYR A 326 -6.63 -5.95 -2.96
CA TYR A 326 -7.69 -6.85 -3.38
C TYR A 326 -8.63 -7.23 -2.23
N SER A 327 -8.07 -7.63 -1.09
CA SER A 327 -8.81 -8.08 0.10
C SER A 327 -9.75 -6.98 0.60
N PHE A 328 -9.19 -5.78 0.78
CA PHE A 328 -9.91 -4.60 1.25
C PHE A 328 -10.95 -4.12 0.22
N HIS A 329 -10.61 -4.01 -1.07
CA HIS A 329 -11.56 -3.57 -2.10
C HIS A 329 -12.68 -4.59 -2.33
N SER A 330 -12.41 -5.89 -2.19
CA SER A 330 -13.44 -6.93 -2.29
C SER A 330 -14.46 -6.82 -1.15
N TYR A 331 -13.97 -6.57 0.07
CA TYR A 331 -14.82 -6.29 1.23
C TYR A 331 -15.70 -5.05 0.99
N CYS A 332 -15.09 -3.92 0.60
CA CYS A 332 -15.82 -2.66 0.40
C CYS A 332 -16.74 -2.63 -0.82
N SER A 333 -16.48 -3.46 -1.82
CA SER A 333 -17.31 -3.55 -3.03
C SER A 333 -18.50 -4.51 -2.88
N GLY A 334 -18.69 -5.10 -1.69
CA GLY A 334 -19.87 -5.93 -1.41
C GLY A 334 -19.75 -7.35 -1.92
N LYS A 335 -18.56 -7.94 -1.93
CA LYS A 335 -18.43 -9.37 -2.25
C LYS A 335 -19.16 -10.21 -1.19
N GLU A 336 -19.81 -11.29 -1.63
CA GLU A 336 -20.50 -12.21 -0.72
C GLU A 336 -19.51 -12.77 0.31
N LEU A 337 -19.90 -12.74 1.59
CA LEU A 337 -18.97 -12.89 2.71
C LEU A 337 -18.40 -14.30 2.83
N THR A 338 -19.15 -15.34 2.50
CA THR A 338 -18.66 -16.74 2.55
C THR A 338 -17.56 -16.97 1.53
N ALA A 339 -17.74 -16.49 0.29
CA ALA A 339 -16.71 -16.53 -0.74
C ALA A 339 -15.51 -15.64 -0.38
N LEU A 340 -15.76 -14.46 0.19
CA LEU A 340 -14.70 -13.55 0.62
C LEU A 340 -13.86 -14.14 1.76
N GLU A 341 -14.49 -14.79 2.75
CA GLU A 341 -13.82 -15.46 3.87
C GLU A 341 -12.76 -16.47 3.37
N GLN A 342 -13.12 -17.31 2.41
CA GLN A 342 -12.22 -18.33 1.85
C GLN A 342 -11.00 -17.72 1.16
N GLU A 343 -11.20 -16.62 0.44
CA GLU A 343 -10.13 -15.87 -0.20
C GLU A 343 -9.24 -15.19 0.85
N LEU A 344 -9.83 -14.52 1.84
CA LEU A 344 -9.10 -13.86 2.92
C LEU A 344 -8.28 -14.86 3.74
N ALA A 345 -8.82 -16.06 4.02
CA ALA A 345 -8.10 -17.14 4.68
C ALA A 345 -6.90 -17.64 3.85
N THR A 346 -7.08 -17.75 2.53
CA THR A 346 -6.02 -18.18 1.60
C THR A 346 -4.91 -17.14 1.52
N TYR A 347 -5.27 -15.86 1.32
CA TYR A 347 -4.29 -14.79 1.20
C TYR A 347 -3.60 -14.46 2.53
N SER A 348 -4.29 -14.57 3.66
CA SER A 348 -3.68 -14.45 4.98
C SER A 348 -2.53 -15.46 5.17
N LYS A 349 -2.75 -16.72 4.78
CA LYS A 349 -1.69 -17.75 4.79
C LYS A 349 -0.55 -17.42 3.83
N ALA A 350 -0.85 -16.97 2.62
CA ALA A 350 0.16 -16.62 1.64
C ALA A 350 1.05 -15.45 2.11
N ILE A 351 0.44 -14.37 2.62
CA ILE A 351 1.18 -13.21 3.14
C ILE A 351 2.06 -13.62 4.34
N ALA A 352 1.53 -14.46 5.24
CA ALA A 352 2.28 -14.96 6.39
C ALA A 352 3.52 -15.77 5.97
N GLN A 353 3.43 -16.61 4.93
CA GLN A 353 4.56 -17.36 4.40
C GLN A 353 5.66 -16.46 3.81
N LEU A 354 5.27 -15.30 3.26
CA LEU A 354 6.20 -14.29 2.74
C LEU A 354 6.82 -13.41 3.84
N LYS A 355 6.46 -13.62 5.12
CA LYS A 355 6.95 -12.88 6.29
C LYS A 355 6.69 -11.36 6.24
N GLN A 356 5.66 -10.94 5.51
CA GLN A 356 5.25 -9.53 5.40
C GLN A 356 4.21 -9.18 6.47
N THR A 357 4.68 -8.84 7.67
CA THR A 357 3.82 -8.68 8.86
C THR A 357 2.88 -7.47 8.78
N THR A 358 3.33 -6.33 8.26
CA THR A 358 2.54 -5.09 8.20
C THR A 358 1.26 -5.27 7.41
N ALA A 359 1.36 -5.68 6.14
CA ALA A 359 0.20 -5.91 5.29
C ALA A 359 -0.68 -7.06 5.78
N LEU A 360 -0.09 -8.09 6.42
CA LEU A 360 -0.85 -9.15 7.06
C LEU A 360 -1.74 -8.60 8.18
N ASN A 361 -1.20 -7.73 9.04
CA ASN A 361 -1.97 -7.13 10.13
C ASN A 361 -3.16 -6.33 9.59
N TYR A 362 -2.97 -5.59 8.50
CA TYR A 362 -4.06 -4.80 7.90
C TYR A 362 -5.12 -5.73 7.30
N GLN A 363 -4.70 -6.75 6.54
CA GLN A 363 -5.60 -7.72 5.95
C GLN A 363 -6.41 -8.48 7.01
N LYS A 364 -5.79 -8.82 8.15
CA LYS A 364 -6.44 -9.50 9.26
C LYS A 364 -7.60 -8.71 9.86
N THR A 365 -7.56 -7.37 9.85
CA THR A 365 -8.70 -6.56 10.31
C THR A 365 -9.96 -6.82 9.47
N TYR A 366 -9.82 -6.90 8.15
CA TYR A 366 -10.91 -7.21 7.22
C TYR A 366 -11.36 -8.67 7.29
N TYR A 367 -10.41 -9.57 7.50
CA TYR A 367 -10.73 -11.00 7.67
C TYR A 367 -11.51 -11.23 8.95
N GLN A 368 -11.09 -10.64 10.08
CA GLN A 368 -11.85 -10.73 11.32
C GLN A 368 -13.22 -10.06 11.21
N ALA A 369 -13.33 -8.88 10.59
CA ALA A 369 -14.63 -8.24 10.35
C ALA A 369 -15.58 -9.12 9.51
N THR A 370 -15.04 -9.82 8.51
CA THR A 370 -15.80 -10.79 7.71
C THR A 370 -16.30 -11.95 8.57
N LEU A 371 -15.44 -12.51 9.45
CA LEU A 371 -15.84 -13.57 10.38
C LEU A 371 -16.92 -13.10 11.38
N ASN A 372 -16.81 -11.87 11.87
CA ASN A 372 -17.82 -11.27 12.75
C ASN A 372 -19.19 -11.20 12.07
N LEU A 373 -19.23 -10.72 10.82
CA LEU A 373 -20.47 -10.60 10.04
C LEU A 373 -21.06 -11.97 9.65
N LEU A 374 -20.24 -13.02 9.56
CA LEU A 374 -20.68 -14.41 9.39
C LEU A 374 -21.17 -15.06 10.69
N GLY A 375 -21.07 -14.38 11.83
CA GLY A 375 -21.52 -14.89 13.12
C GLY A 375 -20.52 -15.79 13.83
N PHE A 376 -19.24 -15.74 13.47
CA PHE A 376 -18.18 -16.52 14.12
C PHE A 376 -17.54 -15.82 15.34
N SER A 377 -18.01 -14.63 15.72
CA SER A 377 -17.56 -13.91 16.93
C SER A 377 -18.66 -13.86 17.98
N GLU A 378 -18.28 -13.97 19.26
CA GLU A 378 -19.20 -13.87 20.40
C GLU A 378 -19.82 -12.47 20.50
N THR A 379 -19.01 -11.43 20.30
CA THR A 379 -19.45 -10.02 20.31
C THR A 379 -19.15 -9.41 18.94
N PRO A 380 -20.13 -9.38 18.02
CA PRO A 380 -19.86 -9.15 16.60
C PRO A 380 -19.45 -7.71 16.28
N PHE A 381 -19.65 -6.76 17.20
CA PHE A 381 -19.20 -5.37 17.08
C PHE A 381 -17.79 -5.11 17.63
N LEU A 382 -17.12 -6.11 18.19
CA LEU A 382 -15.72 -6.02 18.62
C LEU A 382 -14.82 -6.76 17.64
N LEU A 383 -13.68 -6.17 17.26
CA LEU A 383 -12.67 -6.84 16.42
C LEU A 383 -11.81 -7.78 17.26
N VAL A 384 -12.45 -8.75 17.90
CA VAL A 384 -11.83 -9.75 18.75
C VAL A 384 -12.24 -11.14 18.25
N GLY A 385 -11.24 -11.92 17.83
CA GLY A 385 -11.39 -13.32 17.43
C GLY A 385 -10.06 -13.97 17.09
N ASP A 386 -10.12 -15.16 16.50
CA ASP A 386 -8.94 -16.01 16.25
C ASP A 386 -7.92 -15.39 15.28
N VAL A 387 -8.36 -14.49 14.41
CA VAL A 387 -7.52 -13.90 13.35
C VAL A 387 -6.91 -12.58 13.78
N TYR A 388 -7.68 -11.76 14.50
CA TYR A 388 -7.29 -10.44 14.96
C TYR A 388 -7.92 -10.13 16.32
N ASN A 389 -7.13 -9.57 17.22
CA ASN A 389 -7.58 -9.10 18.52
C ASN A 389 -7.18 -7.62 18.70
N GLU A 390 -8.16 -6.73 18.67
CA GLU A 390 -7.92 -5.30 18.79
C GLU A 390 -7.31 -4.87 20.12
N ASP A 391 -7.62 -5.57 21.23
CA ASP A 391 -7.08 -5.25 22.55
C ASP A 391 -5.56 -5.50 22.64
N GLU A 392 -5.07 -6.46 21.86
CA GLU A 392 -3.65 -6.80 21.78
C GLU A 392 -2.93 -6.01 20.68
N MET A 393 -3.56 -5.84 19.53
CA MET A 393 -2.91 -5.32 18.32
C MET A 393 -2.91 -3.79 18.25
N LEU A 394 -3.99 -3.10 18.68
CA LEU A 394 -4.03 -1.63 18.63
C LEU A 394 -2.90 -0.98 19.45
N PRO A 395 -2.61 -1.41 20.70
CA PRO A 395 -1.48 -0.86 21.45
C PRO A 395 -0.14 -1.06 20.74
N GLN A 396 0.05 -2.19 20.05
CA GLN A 396 1.27 -2.47 19.30
C GLN A 396 1.41 -1.54 18.09
N HIS A 397 0.34 -1.35 17.32
CA HIS A 397 0.30 -0.41 16.20
C HIS A 397 0.60 1.02 16.65
N GLN A 398 -0.01 1.45 17.75
CA GLN A 398 0.22 2.78 18.32
C GLN A 398 1.66 2.95 18.82
N ALA A 399 2.25 1.93 19.45
CA ALA A 399 3.62 1.98 19.97
C ALA A 399 4.68 2.20 18.88
N VAL A 400 4.42 1.72 17.66
CA VAL A 400 5.31 1.92 16.50
C VAL A 400 4.83 3.04 15.56
N ASN A 401 3.81 3.81 15.96
CA ASN A 401 3.18 4.87 15.16
C ASN A 401 2.68 4.39 13.78
N ASP A 402 2.15 3.18 13.70
CA ASP A 402 1.52 2.63 12.49
C ASP A 402 0.09 3.19 12.32
N ARG A 403 0.03 4.44 11.87
CA ARG A 403 -1.23 5.19 11.68
C ARG A 403 -2.22 4.50 10.74
N PRO A 404 -1.79 3.95 9.57
CA PRO A 404 -2.70 3.21 8.69
C PRO A 404 -3.35 2.00 9.37
N ALA A 405 -2.60 1.20 10.14
CA ALA A 405 -3.14 0.04 10.83
C ALA A 405 -4.28 0.41 11.79
N VAL A 406 -4.04 1.45 12.59
CA VAL A 406 -5.04 1.96 13.54
C VAL A 406 -6.28 2.42 12.78
N TYR A 407 -6.10 3.19 11.69
CA TYR A 407 -7.22 3.66 10.89
C TYR A 407 -8.05 2.49 10.31
N HIS A 408 -7.41 1.50 9.69
CA HIS A 408 -8.10 0.33 9.12
C HIS A 408 -8.89 -0.46 10.19
N ALA A 409 -8.33 -0.66 11.38
CA ALA A 409 -9.02 -1.31 12.48
C ALA A 409 -10.22 -0.47 12.97
N LYS A 410 -10.04 0.84 13.16
CA LYS A 410 -11.09 1.74 13.63
C LYS A 410 -12.26 1.81 12.65
N ILE A 411 -12.00 1.86 11.34
CA ILE A 411 -13.06 1.85 10.33
C ILE A 411 -13.87 0.57 10.36
N ASN A 412 -13.23 -0.60 10.44
CA ASN A 412 -13.97 -1.86 10.57
C ASN A 412 -14.81 -1.89 11.84
N LYS A 413 -14.30 -1.36 12.96
CA LYS A 413 -15.07 -1.25 14.20
C LYS A 413 -16.27 -0.32 14.08
N ILE A 414 -16.12 0.85 13.48
CA ILE A 414 -17.22 1.80 13.22
C ILE A 414 -18.33 1.12 12.41
N ILE A 415 -17.96 0.38 11.35
CA ILE A 415 -18.90 -0.36 10.51
C ILE A 415 -19.67 -1.39 11.35
N LEU A 416 -18.95 -2.23 12.11
CA LEU A 416 -19.57 -3.27 12.92
C LEU A 416 -20.47 -2.67 14.03
N CYS A 417 -19.97 -1.69 14.79
CA CYS A 417 -20.77 -0.99 15.81
C CYS A 417 -22.05 -0.41 15.21
N TYR A 418 -21.98 0.25 14.06
CA TYR A 418 -23.16 0.79 13.40
C TYR A 418 -24.17 -0.30 12.98
N LEU A 419 -23.70 -1.36 12.32
CA LEU A 419 -24.55 -2.47 11.85
C LEU A 419 -25.24 -3.22 12.99
N PHE A 420 -24.59 -3.32 14.16
CA PHE A 420 -25.15 -3.98 15.35
C PHE A 420 -25.86 -3.01 16.31
N GLY A 421 -26.04 -1.74 15.93
CA GLY A 421 -26.84 -0.76 16.68
C GLY A 421 -26.12 -0.07 17.84
N GLU A 422 -24.81 -0.27 17.99
CA GLU A 422 -23.94 0.37 18.98
C GLU A 422 -23.50 1.76 18.50
N TYR A 423 -24.48 2.64 18.25
CA TYR A 423 -24.25 3.93 17.57
C TYR A 423 -23.33 4.88 18.36
N GLN A 424 -23.48 4.95 19.68
CA GLN A 424 -22.60 5.78 20.53
C GLN A 424 -21.15 5.32 20.46
N GLN A 425 -20.92 4.00 20.42
CA GLN A 425 -19.57 3.46 20.25
C GLN A 425 -19.02 3.75 18.86
N ALA A 426 -19.84 3.64 17.81
CA ALA A 426 -19.43 4.00 16.45
C ALA A 426 -18.99 5.47 16.36
N ILE A 427 -19.66 6.39 17.05
CA ILE A 427 -19.29 7.82 17.11
C ILE A 427 -17.96 8.02 17.85
N ALA A 428 -17.79 7.40 19.02
CA ALA A 428 -16.53 7.50 19.77
C ALA A 428 -15.33 6.97 18.96
N GLU A 429 -15.52 5.87 18.23
CA GLU A 429 -14.49 5.32 17.36
C GLU A 429 -14.24 6.21 16.12
N ALA A 430 -15.26 6.90 15.61
CA ALA A 430 -15.13 7.87 14.51
C ALA A 430 -14.34 9.14 14.92
N GLU A 431 -14.48 9.60 16.17
CA GLU A 431 -13.64 10.66 16.72
C GLU A 431 -12.17 10.26 16.72
N ILE A 432 -11.86 9.07 17.23
CA ILE A 432 -10.50 8.52 17.23
C ILE A 432 -9.99 8.36 15.79
N ALA A 433 -10.79 7.77 14.89
CA ALA A 433 -10.38 7.57 13.48
C ALA A 433 -10.03 8.89 12.77
N THR A 434 -10.68 10.00 13.14
CA THR A 434 -10.39 11.33 12.58
C THR A 434 -8.94 11.75 12.86
N GLU A 435 -8.40 11.37 14.02
CA GLU A 435 -7.02 11.67 14.41
C GLU A 435 -5.96 10.91 13.60
N TYR A 436 -6.35 9.86 12.85
CA TYR A 436 -5.44 9.00 12.07
C TYR A 436 -5.65 9.11 10.55
N LEU A 437 -6.50 10.04 10.10
CA LEU A 437 -6.87 10.20 8.69
C LEU A 437 -5.66 10.55 7.78
N ASP A 438 -4.69 11.27 8.31
CA ASP A 438 -3.40 11.60 7.68
C ASP A 438 -2.52 10.37 7.39
N GLY A 439 -2.82 9.21 8.00
CA GLY A 439 -2.13 7.95 7.73
C GLY A 439 -2.62 7.22 6.46
N VAL A 440 -3.76 7.61 5.88
CA VAL A 440 -4.37 6.92 4.74
C VAL A 440 -4.65 7.83 3.52
N PRO A 441 -3.73 8.75 3.16
CA PRO A 441 -4.00 9.75 2.13
C PRO A 441 -4.25 9.08 0.77
N GLY A 442 -5.37 9.43 0.13
CA GLY A 442 -5.75 8.92 -1.19
C GLY A 442 -6.31 7.50 -1.20
N LEU A 443 -6.32 6.77 -0.07
CA LEU A 443 -6.88 5.41 0.01
C LEU A 443 -8.41 5.44 0.09
N PHE A 444 -9.07 4.46 -0.54
CA PHE A 444 -10.53 4.33 -0.53
C PHE A 444 -11.12 4.22 0.89
N VAL A 445 -10.35 3.73 1.87
CA VAL A 445 -10.83 3.51 3.24
C VAL A 445 -11.28 4.82 3.90
N SER A 446 -10.70 5.94 3.49
CA SER A 446 -11.06 7.30 3.95
C SER A 446 -12.51 7.69 3.63
N VAL A 447 -13.12 7.07 2.61
CA VAL A 447 -14.50 7.32 2.18
C VAL A 447 -15.52 6.77 3.18
N LEU A 448 -15.15 5.73 3.94
CA LEU A 448 -16.07 5.01 4.82
C LEU A 448 -16.40 5.81 6.08
N LEU A 449 -15.47 6.63 6.57
CA LEU A 449 -15.66 7.43 7.78
C LEU A 449 -16.83 8.42 7.64
N PRO A 450 -16.87 9.32 6.63
CA PRO A 450 -18.00 10.24 6.48
C PRO A 450 -19.36 9.55 6.36
N PHE A 451 -19.40 8.40 5.71
CA PHE A 451 -20.64 7.65 5.52
C PHE A 451 -21.17 7.07 6.83
N TYR A 452 -20.39 6.24 7.52
CA TYR A 452 -20.86 5.57 8.73
C TYR A 452 -20.97 6.50 9.94
N ASP A 453 -20.09 7.50 10.07
CA ASP A 453 -20.21 8.49 11.14
C ASP A 453 -21.49 9.32 10.97
N ALA A 454 -21.79 9.82 9.76
CA ALA A 454 -23.03 10.57 9.53
C ALA A 454 -24.28 9.74 9.88
N LEU A 455 -24.32 8.47 9.47
CA LEU A 455 -25.42 7.58 9.81
C LEU A 455 -25.53 7.33 11.33
N ALA A 456 -24.42 7.11 12.02
CA ALA A 456 -24.41 6.89 13.47
C ALA A 456 -24.91 8.12 14.25
N GLN A 457 -24.47 9.31 13.85
CA GLN A 457 -24.93 10.59 14.43
C GLN A 457 -26.44 10.78 14.24
N LEU A 458 -26.96 10.50 13.03
CA LEU A 458 -28.39 10.62 12.70
C LEU A 458 -29.25 9.55 13.42
N ALA A 459 -28.68 8.39 13.75
CA ALA A 459 -29.39 7.34 14.46
C ALA A 459 -29.74 7.74 15.91
N ILE A 460 -28.87 8.53 16.57
CA ILE A 460 -29.06 8.96 17.96
C ILE A 460 -29.65 10.37 18.10
N PHE A 461 -29.83 11.10 17.00
CA PHE A 461 -30.26 12.50 16.98
C PHE A 461 -31.49 12.80 17.87
N ASN A 462 -32.52 11.94 17.84
CA ASN A 462 -33.75 12.15 18.61
C ASN A 462 -33.61 11.88 20.12
N GLN A 463 -32.45 11.39 20.58
CA GLN A 463 -32.16 11.06 21.98
C GLN A 463 -31.33 12.15 22.67
N ILE A 464 -30.99 13.21 21.94
CA ILE A 464 -29.96 14.20 22.30
C ILE A 464 -30.59 15.58 22.54
N ALA A 465 -29.97 16.38 23.41
CA ALA A 465 -30.42 17.74 23.74
C ALA A 465 -30.11 18.75 22.62
N GLU A 466 -30.83 19.88 22.57
CA GLU A 466 -30.72 20.86 21.47
C GLU A 466 -29.30 21.37 21.14
N PRO A 467 -28.39 21.66 22.10
CA PRO A 467 -27.04 22.13 21.77
C PRO A 467 -26.21 21.07 21.04
N GLU A 468 -26.32 19.81 21.46
CA GLU A 468 -25.65 18.66 20.87
C GLU A 468 -26.26 18.29 19.50
N ALA A 469 -27.56 18.54 19.32
CA ALA A 469 -28.23 18.35 18.03
C ALA A 469 -27.70 19.29 16.94
N SER A 470 -27.36 20.55 17.25
CA SER A 470 -26.77 21.47 16.27
C SER A 470 -25.40 20.99 15.79
N ALA A 471 -24.54 20.55 16.72
CA ALA A 471 -23.21 20.02 16.40
C ALA A 471 -23.28 18.77 15.52
N ILE A 472 -24.26 17.90 15.77
CA ILE A 472 -24.53 16.73 14.91
C ILE A 472 -24.87 17.15 13.49
N LEU A 473 -25.79 18.11 13.32
CA LEU A 473 -26.18 18.56 11.98
C LEU A 473 -25.03 19.20 11.22
N GLU A 474 -24.20 20.01 11.88
CA GLU A 474 -22.99 20.59 11.27
C GLU A 474 -22.01 19.51 10.83
N ARG A 475 -21.74 18.51 11.68
CA ARG A 475 -20.86 17.39 11.35
C ARG A 475 -21.40 16.55 10.18
N VAL A 476 -22.69 16.23 10.19
CA VAL A 476 -23.36 15.50 9.09
C VAL A 476 -23.30 16.31 7.79
N GLN A 477 -23.51 17.62 7.82
CA GLN A 477 -23.42 18.47 6.64
C GLN A 477 -22.01 18.48 6.03
N LEU A 478 -20.96 18.51 6.85
CA LEU A 478 -19.57 18.39 6.38
C LEU A 478 -19.31 17.05 5.69
N HIS A 479 -19.83 15.96 6.26
CA HIS A 479 -19.74 14.63 5.64
C HIS A 479 -20.53 14.55 4.33
N GLN A 480 -21.71 15.14 4.30
CA GLN A 480 -22.58 15.17 3.12
C GLN A 480 -21.92 15.93 1.95
N GLN A 481 -21.22 17.03 2.22
CA GLN A 481 -20.44 17.76 1.21
C GLN A 481 -19.33 16.89 0.62
N LYS A 482 -18.59 16.13 1.45
CA LYS A 482 -17.56 15.19 0.97
C LYS A 482 -18.15 14.07 0.13
N LEU A 483 -19.23 13.45 0.59
CA LEU A 483 -19.93 12.39 -0.14
C LEU A 483 -20.46 12.89 -1.48
N GLN A 484 -20.97 14.12 -1.55
CA GLN A 484 -21.40 14.74 -2.80
C GLN A 484 -20.23 14.92 -3.77
N GLN A 485 -19.11 15.50 -3.31
CA GLN A 485 -17.91 15.67 -4.15
C GLN A 485 -17.45 14.34 -4.76
N TRP A 486 -17.49 13.25 -3.99
CA TRP A 486 -17.10 11.94 -4.49
C TRP A 486 -18.18 11.31 -5.39
N ALA A 487 -19.45 11.54 -5.12
CA ALA A 487 -20.54 11.12 -5.99
C ALA A 487 -20.52 11.83 -7.34
N ASP A 488 -20.06 13.09 -7.40
CA ASP A 488 -19.88 13.82 -8.65
C ASP A 488 -18.71 13.27 -9.49
N LEU A 489 -17.67 12.73 -8.83
CA LEU A 489 -16.52 12.09 -9.48
C LEU A 489 -16.85 10.68 -9.99
N VAL A 490 -17.35 9.81 -9.12
CA VAL A 490 -17.68 8.41 -9.44
C VAL A 490 -19.04 8.05 -8.85
N PRO A 491 -20.14 8.40 -9.54
CA PRO A 491 -21.50 8.14 -9.04
C PRO A 491 -21.72 6.66 -8.69
N THR A 492 -21.14 5.76 -9.47
CA THR A 492 -21.26 4.30 -9.29
C THR A 492 -20.73 3.82 -7.94
N ASN A 493 -19.77 4.53 -7.33
CA ASN A 493 -19.16 4.14 -6.04
C ASN A 493 -19.84 4.81 -4.83
N HIS A 494 -20.39 6.02 -5.02
CA HIS A 494 -20.69 6.92 -3.90
C HIS A 494 -22.10 7.49 -3.88
N LEU A 495 -22.84 7.53 -5.01
CA LEU A 495 -24.11 8.25 -5.09
C LEU A 495 -25.19 7.66 -4.17
N HIS A 496 -25.24 6.34 -4.00
CA HIS A 496 -26.15 5.69 -3.06
C HIS A 496 -25.83 6.02 -1.60
N LYS A 497 -24.55 6.20 -1.23
CA LYS A 497 -24.14 6.63 0.12
C LYS A 497 -24.63 8.05 0.40
N PHE A 498 -24.42 8.96 -0.56
CA PHE A 498 -24.93 10.33 -0.48
C PHE A 498 -26.46 10.37 -0.31
N HIS A 499 -27.19 9.63 -1.15
CA HIS A 499 -28.65 9.57 -1.07
C HIS A 499 -29.15 8.98 0.27
N LEU A 500 -28.48 7.96 0.80
CA LEU A 500 -28.89 7.34 2.05
C LEU A 500 -28.71 8.26 3.25
N VAL A 501 -27.58 8.98 3.33
CA VAL A 501 -27.36 9.98 4.39
C VAL A 501 -28.35 11.14 4.26
N GLU A 502 -28.63 11.61 3.04
CA GLU A 502 -29.63 12.67 2.81
C GLU A 502 -31.04 12.21 3.24
N ALA A 503 -31.37 10.92 3.00
CA ALA A 503 -32.65 10.34 3.40
C ALA A 503 -32.80 10.35 4.93
N GLU A 504 -31.78 9.90 5.66
CA GLU A 504 -31.74 9.94 7.12
C GLU A 504 -31.76 11.37 7.67
N LEU A 505 -31.07 12.31 7.03
CA LEU A 505 -31.12 13.72 7.39
C LEU A 505 -32.54 14.29 7.21
N CYS A 506 -33.19 13.98 6.09
CA CYS A 506 -34.59 14.35 5.86
C CYS A 506 -35.53 13.70 6.87
N ARG A 507 -35.26 12.46 7.30
CA ARG A 507 -36.03 11.76 8.35
C ARG A 507 -35.97 12.55 9.66
N VAL A 508 -34.78 12.86 10.16
CA VAL A 508 -34.63 13.56 11.46
C VAL A 508 -35.12 15.01 11.42
N LEU A 509 -35.05 15.67 10.26
CA LEU A 509 -35.57 17.03 10.05
C LEU A 509 -37.09 17.07 9.77
N GLY A 510 -37.78 15.94 9.79
CA GLY A 510 -39.24 15.90 9.59
C GLY A 510 -39.69 16.22 8.16
N LYS A 511 -38.88 15.87 7.15
CA LYS A 511 -39.16 16.02 5.70
C LYS A 511 -39.47 14.66 5.06
N PRO A 512 -40.61 14.02 5.37
CA PRO A 512 -40.82 12.61 5.07
C PRO A 512 -40.94 12.27 3.58
N TYR A 513 -41.51 13.16 2.76
CA TYR A 513 -41.65 12.87 1.31
C TYR A 513 -40.29 12.89 0.60
N ALA A 514 -39.42 13.82 0.99
CA ALA A 514 -38.04 13.85 0.49
C ALA A 514 -37.27 12.61 0.96
N ALA A 515 -37.41 12.22 2.24
CA ALA A 515 -36.79 11.01 2.76
C ALA A 515 -37.20 9.75 1.97
N MET A 516 -38.50 9.58 1.68
CA MET A 516 -39.02 8.45 0.88
C MET A 516 -38.33 8.36 -0.49
N GLU A 517 -38.33 9.47 -1.23
CA GLU A 517 -37.71 9.51 -2.57
C GLU A 517 -36.21 9.22 -2.51
N LEU A 518 -35.51 9.71 -1.49
CA LEU A 518 -34.08 9.50 -1.32
C LEU A 518 -33.73 8.07 -0.93
N TYR A 519 -34.54 7.40 -0.10
CA TYR A 519 -34.38 5.97 0.16
C TYR A 519 -34.54 5.15 -1.13
N ASP A 520 -35.59 5.42 -1.92
CA ASP A 520 -35.82 4.71 -3.18
C ASP A 520 -34.64 4.89 -4.16
N ARG A 521 -34.09 6.12 -4.23
CA ARG A 521 -32.89 6.42 -5.03
C ARG A 521 -31.66 5.69 -4.50
N ALA A 522 -31.42 5.72 -3.19
CA ALA A 522 -30.29 5.03 -2.57
C ALA A 522 -30.32 3.52 -2.86
N ILE A 523 -31.49 2.88 -2.69
CA ILE A 523 -31.71 1.46 -2.97
C ILE A 523 -31.47 1.16 -4.45
N ALA A 524 -32.07 1.94 -5.35
CA ALA A 524 -31.95 1.72 -6.79
C ALA A 524 -30.50 1.80 -7.27
N VAL A 525 -29.76 2.85 -6.85
CA VAL A 525 -28.36 3.06 -7.25
C VAL A 525 -27.45 1.99 -6.64
N ALA A 526 -27.63 1.62 -5.37
CA ALA A 526 -26.84 0.55 -4.75
C ALA A 526 -27.05 -0.79 -5.46
N LYS A 527 -28.29 -1.10 -5.82
CA LYS A 527 -28.66 -2.32 -6.56
C LYS A 527 -28.08 -2.35 -7.96
N GLU A 528 -28.19 -1.25 -8.71
CA GLU A 528 -27.66 -1.10 -10.07
C GLU A 528 -26.15 -1.33 -10.10
N ASN A 529 -25.43 -0.85 -9.08
CA ASN A 529 -23.97 -0.98 -8.97
C ASN A 529 -23.53 -2.20 -8.14
N HIS A 530 -24.47 -3.05 -7.74
CA HIS A 530 -24.24 -4.30 -7.01
C HIS A 530 -23.52 -4.11 -5.65
N TYR A 531 -23.83 -3.04 -4.92
CA TYR A 531 -23.41 -2.84 -3.52
C TYR A 531 -24.44 -3.49 -2.59
N ILE A 532 -24.47 -4.83 -2.56
CA ILE A 532 -25.52 -5.63 -1.89
C ILE A 532 -25.71 -5.27 -0.41
N GLN A 533 -24.61 -4.99 0.28
CA GLN A 533 -24.56 -4.65 1.70
C GLN A 533 -25.17 -3.26 1.97
N GLU A 534 -24.99 -2.32 1.04
CA GLU A 534 -25.56 -0.98 1.17
C GLU A 534 -27.00 -0.91 0.63
N GLU A 535 -27.36 -1.77 -0.34
CA GLU A 535 -28.75 -2.03 -0.71
C GLU A 535 -29.51 -2.58 0.50
N ALA A 536 -28.96 -3.58 1.19
CA ALA A 536 -29.57 -4.17 2.39
C ALA A 536 -29.74 -3.13 3.50
N LEU A 537 -28.69 -2.35 3.80
CA LEU A 537 -28.75 -1.28 4.80
C LEU A 537 -29.80 -0.21 4.44
N ALA A 538 -29.84 0.24 3.18
CA ALA A 538 -30.82 1.23 2.73
C ALA A 538 -32.26 0.71 2.86
N ASN A 539 -32.50 -0.56 2.51
CA ASN A 539 -33.80 -1.21 2.70
C ASN A 539 -34.19 -1.30 4.19
N GLU A 540 -33.25 -1.67 5.07
CA GLU A 540 -33.50 -1.74 6.51
C GLU A 540 -33.88 -0.38 7.09
N LEU A 541 -33.12 0.67 6.75
CA LEU A 541 -33.40 2.04 7.20
C LEU A 541 -34.73 2.57 6.66
N ALA A 542 -35.02 2.34 5.38
CA ALA A 542 -36.31 2.68 4.78
C ALA A 542 -37.47 1.95 5.52
N ALA A 543 -37.31 0.66 5.82
CA ALA A 543 -38.31 -0.11 6.56
C ALA A 543 -38.54 0.45 7.97
N LYS A 544 -37.46 0.78 8.72
CA LYS A 544 -37.55 1.44 10.03
C LYS A 544 -38.31 2.76 9.94
N PHE A 545 -37.98 3.59 8.97
CA PHE A 545 -38.67 4.86 8.69
C PHE A 545 -40.18 4.66 8.44
N TYR A 546 -40.55 3.71 7.57
CA TYR A 546 -41.97 3.44 7.28
C TYR A 546 -42.72 2.90 8.50
N LEU A 547 -42.10 2.05 9.32
CA LEU A 547 -42.68 1.53 10.56
C LEU A 547 -42.93 2.64 11.59
N GLU A 548 -41.97 3.56 11.78
CA GLU A 548 -42.12 4.73 12.65
C GLU A 548 -43.28 5.60 12.19
N ARG A 549 -43.35 5.92 10.90
CA ARG A 549 -44.44 6.72 10.31
C ARG A 549 -45.81 6.05 10.46
N HIS A 550 -45.90 4.74 10.30
CA HIS A 550 -47.13 4.00 10.54
C HIS A 550 -47.59 4.11 12.01
N LYS A 551 -46.67 3.97 12.96
CA LYS A 551 -46.95 4.17 14.40
C LYS A 551 -47.40 5.60 14.68
N GLU A 552 -46.76 6.60 14.09
CA GLU A 552 -47.15 8.01 14.24
C GLU A 552 -48.53 8.32 13.66
N LYS A 553 -48.85 7.78 12.48
CA LYS A 553 -50.17 7.96 11.85
C LYS A 553 -51.26 7.34 12.73
N ASN A 554 -51.01 6.17 13.32
CA ASN A 554 -51.90 5.55 14.29
C ASN A 554 -52.02 6.39 15.57
N ARG A 555 -50.91 6.90 16.13
CA ARG A 555 -50.92 7.79 17.30
C ARG A 555 -51.69 9.09 17.03
N ARG A 556 -51.49 9.73 15.88
CA ARG A 556 -52.22 10.94 15.47
C ARG A 556 -53.70 10.65 15.17
N SER A 557 -54.03 9.47 14.64
CA SER A 557 -55.42 9.02 14.47
C SER A 557 -56.10 8.74 15.81
N ILE A 558 -55.36 8.27 16.82
CA ILE A 558 -55.85 8.08 18.19
C ILE A 558 -55.99 9.44 18.90
N CYS A 559 -55.04 10.36 18.73
CA CYS A 559 -55.10 11.71 19.31
C CYS A 559 -56.10 12.67 18.62
N ARG A 560 -56.60 12.35 17.42
CA ARG A 560 -57.65 13.14 16.72
C ARG A 560 -59.09 12.66 17.03
N LYS A 561 -59.28 11.66 17.89
CA LYS A 561 -60.61 11.29 18.40
C LYS A 561 -60.78 11.84 19.82
N PRO A 562 -61.70 12.78 20.08
CA PRO A 562 -62.07 13.13 21.45
C PRO A 562 -62.86 11.96 22.04
N THR A 563 -62.38 11.47 23.19
CA THR A 563 -63.05 10.67 24.23
C THR A 563 -64.09 9.61 23.80
N ILE A 564 -63.81 8.32 24.08
CA ILE A 564 -64.71 7.38 24.77
C ILE A 564 -63.94 6.08 25.14
N ALA A 565 -63.93 5.80 26.44
CA ALA A 565 -63.88 4.51 27.15
C ALA A 565 -62.68 3.53 27.05
N MET A 566 -61.98 3.40 28.19
CA MET A 566 -61.84 2.18 29.02
C MET A 566 -61.78 0.80 28.33
N LEU A 567 -60.65 0.08 28.52
CA LEU A 567 -60.53 -1.24 29.21
C LEU A 567 -59.27 -2.01 28.76
N ILE A 568 -58.41 -2.36 29.75
CA ILE A 568 -57.55 -3.56 29.84
C ILE A 568 -56.39 -3.62 28.83
N GLY A 569 -55.13 -3.90 29.13
CA GLY A 569 -54.46 -4.53 30.26
C GLY A 569 -53.23 -5.25 29.68
N VAL A 570 -52.03 -4.83 30.09
CA VAL A 570 -50.75 -5.57 30.19
C VAL A 570 -50.52 -6.78 29.26
N ARG A 571 -49.52 -6.68 28.35
CA ARG A 571 -48.34 -7.58 28.22
C ARG A 571 -47.54 -7.32 26.93
N GLN A 572 -46.25 -7.05 27.08
CA GLN A 572 -45.16 -7.41 26.15
C GLN A 572 -44.37 -8.57 26.80
N PRO A 573 -43.37 -9.21 26.16
CA PRO A 573 -43.07 -9.37 24.71
C PRO A 573 -42.72 -10.83 24.35
N LYS A 574 -42.60 -11.17 23.05
CA LYS A 574 -41.64 -12.16 22.50
C LYS A 574 -41.75 -12.31 20.96
N LEU A 575 -40.58 -12.54 20.35
CA LEU A 575 -40.28 -13.12 19.03
C LEU A 575 -40.25 -12.20 17.80
N MET A 576 -39.05 -12.07 17.21
CA MET A 576 -38.59 -12.72 15.95
C MET A 576 -37.14 -12.24 15.73
N ILE A 577 -36.11 -13.11 15.77
CA ILE A 577 -35.51 -13.84 14.62
C ILE A 577 -35.42 -12.99 13.37
#